data_AF-A0A0U2LUM6-F1
#
_entry.id   AF-A0A0U2LUM6-F1
#
_cell.length_a   1.000
_cell.length_b   1.000
_cell.length_c   1.000
_cell.angle_alpha   90.00
_cell.angle_beta   90.00
_cell.angle_gamma   90.00
#
_symmetry.space_group_name_H-M   'P 1'
#
loop_
_entity.id
_entity.type
_entity.pdbx_description
1 polymer ?
#
loop_
_entity_poly.entity_id
_entity_poly.type
_entity_poly.pdbx_seq_one_letter_code
_entity_poly.pdbx_strand_id
1 'polypeptide(L)'
;MSTQVLVAGDANRPALGQTLWQGDDGSSRAGVAWDWVSMSEGVVAMVDPMALITNVQFLTPAGEVLAPFESARQLNEIVHALPWQHEVQRALSGLH
;
A
#
# COMPACT_ATOMS: atom_id res chain seq x y z
N MET A 1 3.05 -0.72 -10.21
CA MET A 1 2.58 -1.19 -8.90
C MET A 1 2.57 -2.71 -8.94
N SER A 2 3.04 -3.35 -7.88
CA SER A 2 3.02 -4.81 -7.74
C SER A 2 2.30 -5.18 -6.44
N THR A 3 1.61 -6.31 -6.46
CA THR A 3 1.00 -6.90 -5.25
C THR A 3 1.50 -8.32 -5.10
N GLN A 4 1.80 -8.71 -3.87
CA GLN A 4 2.23 -10.04 -3.51
C GLN A 4 1.31 -10.59 -2.44
N VAL A 5 0.75 -11.77 -2.70
CA VAL A 5 -0.03 -12.53 -1.72
C VAL A 5 0.94 -13.33 -0.86
N LEU A 6 0.99 -13.05 0.44
CA LEU A 6 1.88 -13.73 1.39
C LEU A 6 1.18 -14.93 2.03
N VAL A 7 -0.12 -14.79 2.31
CA VAL A 7 -1.00 -15.89 2.72
C VAL A 7 -2.22 -15.85 1.82
N ALA A 8 -2.48 -16.93 1.09
CA ALA A 8 -3.62 -17.03 0.18
C ALA A 8 -4.98 -17.01 0.88
N GLY A 9 -5.00 -17.28 2.20
CA GLY A 9 -6.23 -17.42 2.99
C GLY A 9 -6.93 -18.76 2.75
N ASP A 10 -7.90 -19.06 3.62
CA ASP A 10 -8.82 -20.18 3.49
C ASP A 10 -10.17 -19.84 4.18
N ALA A 11 -11.06 -20.82 4.33
CA ALA A 11 -12.37 -20.61 4.96
C ALA A 11 -12.31 -20.07 6.41
N ASN A 12 -11.18 -20.27 7.10
CA ASN A 12 -10.96 -19.88 8.50
C ASN A 12 -9.91 -18.77 8.67
N ARG A 13 -9.18 -18.40 7.62
CA ARG A 13 -8.09 -17.42 7.68
C ARG A 13 -8.15 -16.44 6.51
N PRO A 14 -8.12 -15.12 6.77
CA PRO A 14 -8.11 -14.14 5.68
C PRO A 14 -6.82 -14.24 4.87
N ALA A 15 -6.92 -13.95 3.58
CA ALA A 15 -5.74 -13.75 2.75
C ALA A 15 -5.05 -12.45 3.17
N LEU A 16 -3.73 -12.40 3.12
CA LEU A 16 -2.95 -11.20 3.42
C LEU A 16 -1.74 -11.11 2.50
N GLY A 17 -1.28 -9.89 2.31
CA GLY A 17 -0.15 -9.62 1.44
C GLY A 17 0.30 -8.19 1.52
N GLN A 18 1.17 -7.83 0.58
CA GLN A 18 1.77 -6.51 0.50
C GLN A 18 1.56 -5.94 -0.91
N THR A 19 1.31 -4.63 -0.98
CA THR A 19 1.36 -3.89 -2.24
C THR A 19 2.53 -2.93 -2.21
N LEU A 20 3.27 -2.83 -3.31
CA LEU A 20 4.33 -1.85 -3.54
C LEU A 20 3.94 -0.95 -4.71
N TRP A 21 3.77 0.33 -4.42
CA TRP A 21 3.80 1.38 -5.43
C TRP A 21 5.21 1.94 -5.54
N GLN A 22 5.69 2.12 -6.77
CA GLN A 22 7.00 2.68 -7.04
C GLN A 22 6.92 3.60 -8.26
N GLY A 23 7.56 4.75 -8.18
CA GLY A 23 7.88 5.65 -9.28
C GLY A 23 9.40 5.72 -9.49
N ASP A 24 9.82 5.95 -10.73
CA ASP A 24 11.22 6.10 -11.13
C ASP A 24 11.31 7.31 -12.06
N ASP A 25 12.15 8.28 -11.75
CA ASP A 25 12.40 9.46 -12.58
C ASP A 25 13.72 9.37 -13.38
N GLY A 26 14.36 8.19 -13.36
CA GLY A 26 15.65 7.92 -13.99
C GLY A 26 16.85 8.26 -13.12
N SER A 27 16.68 9.03 -12.04
CA SER A 27 17.74 9.42 -11.11
C SER A 27 17.52 8.88 -9.70
N SER A 28 16.26 8.75 -9.30
CA SER A 28 15.85 8.31 -7.98
C SER A 28 14.57 7.47 -8.06
N ARG A 29 14.44 6.54 -7.12
CA ARG A 29 13.25 5.70 -6.97
C ARG A 29 12.49 6.12 -5.73
N ALA A 30 11.21 6.44 -5.91
CA ALA A 30 10.28 6.70 -4.83
C ALA A 30 9.36 5.49 -4.69
N GLY A 31 9.11 5.02 -3.47
CA GLY A 31 8.25 3.88 -3.24
C GLY A 31 7.51 3.95 -1.92
N VAL A 32 6.33 3.35 -1.92
CA VAL A 32 5.49 3.16 -0.75
C VAL A 32 4.98 1.73 -0.77
N ALA A 33 5.16 1.02 0.33
CA ALA A 33 4.65 -0.32 0.54
C ALA A 33 3.71 -0.34 1.76
N TRP A 34 2.66 -1.14 1.66
CA TRP A 34 1.70 -1.35 2.73
C TRP A 34 1.17 -2.78 2.70
N ASP A 35 0.82 -3.26 3.88
CA ASP A 35 0.16 -4.54 4.04
C ASP A 35 -1.35 -4.41 3.88
N TRP A 36 -1.95 -5.47 3.34
CA TRP A 36 -3.39 -5.58 3.18
C TRP A 36 -3.89 -6.94 3.67
N VAL A 37 -5.17 -6.96 4.02
CA VAL A 37 -5.91 -8.16 4.41
C VAL A 37 -7.22 -8.22 3.62
N SER A 38 -7.54 -9.41 3.11
CA SER A 38 -8.82 -9.71 2.49
C SER A 38 -9.81 -10.11 3.59
N MET A 39 -10.89 -9.36 3.69
CA MET A 39 -12.00 -9.59 4.60
C MET A 39 -13.13 -10.34 3.88
N SER A 40 -14.17 -10.68 4.64
CA SER A 40 -15.40 -11.26 4.10
C SER A 40 -15.97 -10.43 2.94
N GLU A 41 -16.71 -11.08 2.03
CA GLU A 41 -17.41 -10.41 0.92
C GLU A 41 -16.49 -9.70 -0.09
N GLY A 42 -15.23 -10.10 -0.19
CA GLY A 42 -14.28 -9.60 -1.20
C GLY A 42 -13.75 -8.19 -0.92
N VAL A 43 -13.97 -7.68 0.29
CA VAL A 43 -13.43 -6.41 0.75
C VAL A 43 -11.94 -6.59 1.06
N VAL A 44 -11.09 -5.73 0.52
CA VAL A 44 -9.66 -5.69 0.87
C VAL A 44 -9.39 -4.41 1.64
N ALA A 45 -8.77 -4.54 2.82
CA ALA A 45 -8.44 -3.42 3.70
C ALA A 45 -6.92 -3.30 3.87
N MET A 46 -6.44 -2.07 4.07
CA MET A 46 -5.07 -1.84 4.56
C MET A 46 -5.00 -2.26 6.03
N VAL A 47 -3.91 -2.94 6.43
CA VAL A 47 -3.76 -3.46 7.79
C VAL A 47 -3.57 -2.35 8.81
N ASP A 48 -2.63 -1.42 8.55
CA ASP A 48 -2.35 -0.29 9.42
C ASP A 48 -1.94 0.95 8.58
N PRO A 49 -2.79 1.99 8.52
CA PRO A 49 -2.49 3.25 7.84
C PRO A 49 -1.31 4.04 8.39
N MET A 50 -0.77 3.69 9.55
CA MET A 50 0.43 4.32 10.12
C MET A 50 1.70 3.50 9.89
N ALA A 51 1.61 2.27 9.38
CA ALA A 51 2.74 1.36 9.21
C ALA A 51 3.23 1.25 7.75
N LEU A 52 3.06 2.29 6.93
CA LEU A 52 3.58 2.28 5.56
C LEU A 52 5.12 2.33 5.56
N ILE A 53 5.72 1.51 4.72
CA ILE A 53 7.16 1.51 4.50
C ILE A 53 7.45 2.36 3.27
N THR A 54 8.25 3.42 3.43
CA THR A 54 8.57 4.32 2.33
C THR A 54 9.97 4.88 2.44
N ASN A 55 10.53 5.27 1.29
CA ASN A 55 11.72 6.10 1.18
C ASN A 55 11.40 7.53 0.71
N VAL A 56 10.13 7.92 0.70
CA VAL A 56 9.65 9.26 0.34
C VAL A 56 9.64 10.17 1.56
N GLN A 57 10.15 11.38 1.40
CA GLN A 57 10.09 12.44 2.40
C GLN A 57 9.31 13.63 1.86
N PHE A 58 8.30 14.07 2.60
CA PHE A 58 7.54 15.27 2.26
C PHE A 58 8.14 16.48 2.93
N LEU A 59 8.17 17.60 2.20
CA LEU A 59 8.69 18.86 2.68
C LEU A 59 7.58 19.91 2.72
N THR A 60 7.65 20.82 3.68
CA THR A 60 6.88 22.07 3.69
C THR A 60 7.32 22.96 2.52
N PRO A 61 6.55 24.00 2.16
CA PRO A 61 7.01 25.00 1.19
C PRO A 61 8.32 25.71 1.58
N ALA A 62 8.68 25.72 2.87
CA ALA A 62 9.94 26.25 3.37
C ALA A 62 11.12 25.26 3.24
N GLY A 63 10.87 24.02 2.79
CA GLY A 63 11.88 22.97 2.64
C GLY A 63 12.14 22.15 3.90
N GLU A 64 11.32 22.30 4.95
CA GLU A 64 11.43 21.53 6.19
C GLU A 64 10.70 20.20 6.08
N VAL A 65 11.19 19.16 6.75
CA VAL A 65 10.54 17.84 6.75
C VAL A 65 9.19 17.90 7.46
N LEU A 66 8.14 17.39 6.82
CA LEU A 66 6.82 17.28 7.44
C LEU A 66 6.86 16.38 8.68
N ALA A 67 6.02 16.72 9.67
CA ALA A 67 5.89 15.88 10.85
C ALA A 67 5.42 14.46 10.46
N PRO A 68 5.77 13.41 11.24
CA PRO A 68 5.45 12.03 10.88
C PRO A 68 3.97 11.78 10.59
N PHE A 69 3.07 12.37 11.39
CA PHE A 69 1.62 12.22 11.20
C PHE A 69 1.13 12.88 9.90
N GLU A 70 1.69 14.04 9.53
CA GLU A 70 1.36 14.74 8.29
C GLU A 70 1.90 13.96 7.08
N SER A 71 3.12 13.44 7.18
CA SER A 71 3.71 12.56 6.16
C SER A 71 2.86 11.31 5.95
N ALA A 72 2.45 10.66 7.04
CA ALA A 72 1.58 9.49 6.97
C ALA A 72 0.22 9.81 6.32
N ARG A 73 -0.37 10.98 6.60
CA ARG A 73 -1.55 11.46 5.90
C ARG A 73 -1.30 11.59 4.39
N GLN A 74 -0.20 12.23 3.97
CA GLN A 74 0.11 12.38 2.53
C GLN A 74 0.33 11.04 1.84
N LEU A 75 1.00 10.09 2.50
CA LEU A 75 1.16 8.72 1.99
C LEU A 75 -0.18 8.03 1.80
N ASN A 76 -1.10 8.15 2.77
CA ASN A 76 -2.43 7.57 2.65
C ASN A 76 -3.23 8.17 1.49
N GLU A 77 -3.14 9.49 1.24
CA GLU A 77 -3.76 10.10 0.06
C GLU A 77 -3.23 9.51 -1.25
N ILE A 78 -1.91 9.25 -1.35
CA ILE A 78 -1.33 8.55 -2.50
C ILE A 78 -1.94 7.15 -2.63
N VAL A 79 -1.97 6.36 -1.55
CA VAL A 79 -2.52 5.00 -1.59
C VAL A 79 -4.00 5.01 -1.96
N HIS A 80 -4.80 5.93 -1.43
CA HIS A 80 -6.22 6.08 -1.76
C HIS A 80 -6.47 6.45 -3.21
N ALA A 81 -5.57 7.19 -3.86
CA ALA A 81 -5.66 7.54 -5.27
C ALA A 81 -5.31 6.38 -6.22
N LEU A 82 -4.68 5.31 -5.70
CA LEU A 82 -4.29 4.15 -6.51
C LEU A 82 -5.41 3.10 -6.58
N PRO A 83 -5.58 2.41 -7.72
CA PRO A 83 -6.58 1.34 -7.87
C PRO A 83 -6.14 0.02 -7.20
N TRP A 84 -5.44 0.10 -6.07
CA TRP A 84 -4.71 -1.03 -5.50
C TRP A 84 -5.60 -2.18 -5.04
N GLN A 85 -6.81 -1.90 -4.54
CA GLN A 85 -7.74 -2.94 -4.13
C GLN A 85 -8.14 -3.83 -5.31
N HIS A 86 -8.32 -3.24 -6.49
CA HIS A 86 -8.60 -3.98 -7.72
C HIS A 86 -7.42 -4.87 -8.12
N GLU A 87 -6.19 -4.37 -8.00
CA GLU A 87 -4.98 -5.13 -8.31
C GLU A 87 -4.81 -6.32 -7.35
N VAL A 88 -5.10 -6.14 -6.06
CA VAL A 88 -5.12 -7.23 -5.07
C VAL A 88 -6.19 -8.26 -5.41
N GLN A 89 -7.42 -7.82 -5.69
CA GLN A 89 -8.52 -8.73 -6.06
C GLN A 89 -8.14 -9.56 -7.29
N ARG A 90 -7.56 -8.94 -8.32
CA ARG A 90 -7.09 -9.66 -9.52
C ARG A 90 -6.03 -10.71 -9.17
N ALA A 91 -5.10 -10.38 -8.28
CA ALA A 91 -4.06 -11.32 -7.84
C ALA A 91 -4.65 -12.49 -7.04
N LEU A 92 -5.64 -12.24 -6.17
CA LEU A 92 -6.35 -13.29 -5.43
C LEU A 92 -7.17 -14.20 -6.35
N SER A 93 -7.86 -13.65 -7.36
CA SER A 93 -8.60 -14.46 -8.34
C SER A 93 -7.71 -15.35 -9.20
N GLY A 94 -6.45 -14.98 -9.43
CA GLY A 94 -5.49 -15.80 -10.18
C GLY A 94 -4.92 -16.99 -9.40
N LEU A 95 -5.21 -17.10 -8.09
CA LEU A 95 -4.78 -18.22 -7.25
C LEU A 95 -5.82 -19.35 -7.16
N HIS A 96 -7.05 -19.12 -7.65
CA HIS A 96 -8.15 -20.08 -7.69
C HIS A 96 -8.29 -20.68 -9.09
#